data_AF-A0AAD8PMT8-F1
#
_entry.id   AF-A0AAD8PMT8-F1
#
_cell.length_a   1.000
_cell.length_b   1.000
_cell.length_c   1.000
_cell.angle_alpha   90.00
_cell.angle_beta   90.00
_cell.angle_gamma   90.00
#
_symmetry.space_group_name_H-M   'P 1'
#
loop_
_entity.id
_entity.type
_entity.pdbx_description
1 polymer ?
#
loop_
_entity_poly.entity_id
_entity_poly.type
_entity_poly.pdbx_seq_one_letter_code
_entity_poly.pdbx_strand_id
1 'polypeptide(L)'
;MVCAALVLLMIPGVGFFYSGLARRKSALSLILMSMICVGVVGFQWFFWGYTLTFSHTGSVFLGDMSNFGLKDVVAQPSVGSSKIPDILFCLYQGMFAAIT
;
A
#
# COMPACT_ATOMS: atom_id res chain seq x y z
N MET A 1 10.47 6.49 7.32
CA MET A 1 10.94 5.97 6.02
C MET A 1 11.52 4.56 6.12
N VAL A 2 12.49 4.29 7.00
CA VAL A 2 13.08 2.94 7.16
C VAL A 2 12.02 1.86 7.38
N CYS A 3 11.03 2.11 8.25
CA CYS A 3 9.96 1.14 8.49
C CYS A 3 9.13 0.81 7.23
N ALA A 4 8.90 1.78 6.34
CA ALA A 4 8.17 1.54 5.10
C ALA A 4 8.98 0.67 4.12
N ALA A 5 10.30 0.87 4.07
CA ALA A 5 11.20 0.02 3.29
C ALA A 5 11.22 -1.43 3.81
N LEU A 6 11.10 -1.62 5.14
CA LEU A 6 10.99 -2.96 5.73
C LEU A 6 9.69 -3.66 5.34
N VAL A 7 8.56 -2.94 5.29
CA VAL A 7 7.27 -3.52 4.85
C VAL A 7 7.31 -3.86 3.36
N LEU A 8 7.94 -3.02 2.53
CA LEU A 8 8.14 -3.33 1.11
C LEU A 8 8.92 -4.63 0.89
N LEU A 9 9.89 -4.94 1.75
CA LEU A 9 10.66 -6.18 1.70
C LEU A 9 9.80 -7.43 2.03
N MET A 10 8.75 -7.27 2.83
CA MET A 10 7.84 -8.38 3.16
C MET A 10 7.05 -8.87 1.94
N ILE A 11 6.75 -8.01 0.96
CA ILE A 11 5.93 -8.37 -0.20
C ILE A 11 6.56 -9.49 -1.06
N PRO A 12 7.81 -9.38 -1.53
CA PRO A 12 8.50 -10.51 -2.17
C PRO A 12 8.76 -11.65 -1.18
N GLY A 13 8.95 -11.35 0.11
CA GLY A 13 9.11 -12.37 1.16
C GLY A 13 7.91 -13.33 1.26
N VAL A 14 6.69 -12.80 1.17
CA VAL A 14 5.44 -13.58 1.12
C VAL A 14 5.38 -14.42 -0.15
N GLY A 15 5.74 -13.85 -1.30
CA GLY A 15 5.84 -14.58 -2.57
C GLY A 15 6.80 -15.77 -2.48
N PHE A 16 7.99 -15.57 -1.91
CA PHE A 16 8.97 -16.63 -1.68
C PHE A 16 8.45 -17.68 -0.68
N PHE A 17 7.86 -17.27 0.43
CA PHE A 17 7.32 -18.17 1.45
C PHE A 17 6.24 -19.09 0.88
N TYR A 18 5.24 -18.54 0.18
CA TYR A 18 4.19 -19.35 -0.46
C TYR A 18 4.72 -20.20 -1.62
N SER A 19 5.70 -19.71 -2.38
CA SER A 19 6.33 -20.49 -3.45
C SER A 19 7.10 -21.72 -2.92
N GLY A 20 7.72 -21.61 -1.73
CA GLY A 20 8.45 -22.69 -1.07
C GLY A 20 7.55 -23.75 -0.43
N LEU A 21 6.35 -23.36 0.00
CA LEU A 21 5.29 -24.28 0.48
C LEU A 21 4.56 -24.98 -0.66
N ALA A 22 4.52 -24.36 -1.85
CA ALA A 22 3.82 -24.90 -3.02
C ALA A 22 4.63 -26.01 -3.71
N ARG A 23 3.92 -27.02 -4.26
CA ARG A 23 4.56 -28.08 -5.07
C ARG A 23 5.30 -27.44 -6.26
N ARG A 24 6.56 -27.87 -6.49
CA ARG A 24 7.59 -27.30 -7.41
C ARG A 24 7.09 -26.72 -8.75
N LYS A 25 5.97 -27.22 -9.30
CA LYS A 25 5.41 -26.77 -10.58
C LYS A 25 4.78 -25.36 -10.56
N SER A 26 4.40 -24.83 -9.38
CA SER A 26 3.68 -23.54 -9.26
C SER A 26 4.48 -22.42 -8.59
N ALA A 27 5.70 -22.71 -8.12
CA ALA A 27 6.53 -21.76 -7.37
C ALA A 27 6.86 -20.49 -8.17
N LEU A 28 7.23 -20.62 -9.46
CA LEU A 28 7.52 -19.48 -10.32
C LEU A 28 6.28 -18.60 -10.55
N SER A 29 5.10 -19.22 -10.68
CA SER A 29 3.85 -18.50 -10.88
C SER A 29 3.47 -17.65 -9.66
N LEU A 30 3.71 -18.16 -8.45
CA LEU A 30 3.42 -17.44 -7.20
C LEU A 30 4.33 -16.22 -7.00
N ILE A 31 5.62 -16.35 -7.32
CA ILE A 31 6.57 -15.22 -7.26
C ILE A 31 6.19 -14.16 -8.28
N LEU A 32 5.93 -14.54 -9.55
CA LEU A 32 5.50 -13.58 -10.58
C LEU A 32 4.18 -12.90 -10.21
N MET A 33 3.23 -13.64 -9.65
CA MET A 33 1.95 -13.10 -9.23
C MET A 33 2.11 -12.09 -8.09
N SER A 34 2.98 -12.35 -7.11
CA SER A 34 3.30 -11.38 -6.06
C SER A 34 3.86 -10.06 -6.60
N MET A 35 4.75 -10.12 -7.62
CA MET A 35 5.30 -8.92 -8.26
C MET A 35 4.24 -8.14 -9.05
N ILE A 36 3.31 -8.84 -9.73
CA ILE A 36 2.18 -8.21 -10.43
C ILE A 36 1.23 -7.56 -9.42
N CYS A 37 0.93 -8.22 -8.30
CA CYS A 37 0.09 -7.67 -7.24
C CYS A 37 0.63 -6.34 -6.72
N VAL A 38 1.95 -6.21 -6.52
CA VAL A 38 2.57 -4.93 -6.09
C VAL A 38 2.26 -3.81 -7.08
N GLY A 39 2.36 -4.09 -8.38
CA GLY A 39 2.06 -3.11 -9.43
C GLY A 39 0.58 -2.72 -9.46
N VAL A 40 -0.31 -3.70 -9.39
CA VAL A 40 -1.77 -3.49 -9.42
C VAL A 40 -2.24 -2.72 -8.17
N VAL A 41 -1.80 -3.14 -6.99
CA VAL A 41 -2.18 -2.49 -5.73
C VAL A 41 -1.53 -1.12 -5.61
N GLY A 42 -0.28 -0.96 -6.05
CA GLY A 42 0.37 0.34 -6.10
C GLY A 42 -0.37 1.34 -6.98
N PHE A 43 -0.84 0.90 -8.14
CA PHE A 43 -1.68 1.73 -9.02
C PHE A 43 -3.05 2.04 -8.39
N GLN A 44 -3.72 1.03 -7.82
CA GLN A 44 -5.00 1.21 -7.14
C GLN A 44 -4.89 2.20 -5.96
N TRP A 45 -3.80 2.11 -5.20
CA TRP A 45 -3.51 3.00 -4.07
C TRP A 45 -3.37 4.45 -4.51
N PHE A 46 -2.60 4.67 -5.58
CA PHE A 46 -2.43 5.98 -6.21
C PHE A 46 -3.75 6.54 -6.74
N PHE A 47 -4.55 5.72 -7.44
CA PHE A 47 -5.75 6.17 -8.12
C PHE A 47 -6.82 6.65 -7.12
N TRP A 48 -7.24 5.77 -6.22
CA TRP A 48 -8.30 6.06 -5.25
C TRP A 48 -8.13 5.39 -3.88
N GLY A 49 -7.16 4.49 -3.71
CA GLY A 49 -7.04 3.69 -2.48
C GLY A 49 -6.73 4.56 -1.27
N TYR A 50 -5.81 5.51 -1.43
CA TYR A 50 -5.46 6.44 -0.36
C TYR A 50 -6.62 7.37 0.03
N THR A 51 -7.29 8.00 -0.94
CA THR A 51 -8.38 8.96 -0.65
C THR A 51 -9.58 8.29 0.03
N LEU A 52 -9.92 7.05 -0.35
CA LEU A 52 -11.03 6.31 0.24
C LEU A 52 -10.74 5.81 1.67
N THR A 53 -9.48 5.74 2.08
CA THR A 53 -9.09 5.25 3.41
C THR A 53 -8.66 6.36 4.36
N PHE A 54 -7.98 7.39 3.86
CA PHE A 54 -7.29 8.38 4.67
C PHE A 54 -7.57 9.83 4.25
N SER A 55 -8.71 10.09 3.61
CA SER A 55 -9.18 11.46 3.40
C SER A 55 -9.54 12.16 4.71
N HIS A 56 -9.16 13.43 4.83
CA HIS A 56 -9.45 14.29 5.98
C HIS A 56 -10.93 14.68 6.10
N THR A 57 -11.66 14.69 4.99
CA THR A 57 -13.07 15.11 4.91
C THR A 57 -14.03 13.92 4.74
N GLY A 58 -13.53 12.71 4.98
CA GLY A 58 -14.27 11.45 4.89
C GLY A 58 -15.39 11.29 5.93
N SER A 59 -16.28 10.33 5.65
CA SER A 59 -17.30 9.87 6.59
C SER A 59 -16.74 8.85 7.59
N VAL A 60 -17.54 8.45 8.59
CA VAL A 60 -17.14 7.45 9.61
C VAL A 60 -16.80 6.08 9.01
N PHE A 61 -17.34 5.73 7.84
CA PHE A 61 -17.17 4.41 7.22
C PHE A 61 -16.26 4.42 5.99
N LEU A 62 -16.20 5.54 5.26
CA LEU A 62 -15.44 5.66 4.01
C LEU A 62 -14.91 7.08 3.84
N GLY A 63 -13.69 7.20 3.32
CA GLY A 63 -13.13 8.46 2.84
C GLY A 63 -13.88 9.01 1.62
N ASP A 64 -13.43 10.16 1.14
CA ASP A 64 -14.01 10.82 -0.04
C ASP A 64 -13.04 10.78 -1.24
N MET A 65 -13.35 11.54 -2.30
CA MET A 65 -12.53 11.67 -3.52
C MET A 65 -11.68 12.95 -3.55
N SER A 66 -11.50 13.64 -2.42
CA SER A 66 -10.77 14.91 -2.38
C SER A 66 -9.28 14.76 -2.72
N ASN A 67 -8.68 13.62 -2.36
CA ASN A 67 -7.28 13.27 -2.62
C ASN A 67 -7.11 12.28 -3.79
N PHE A 68 -8.05 12.26 -4.74
CA PHE A 68 -7.98 11.39 -5.92
C PHE A 68 -6.66 11.60 -6.68
N GLY A 69 -5.96 10.51 -7.03
CA GLY A 69 -4.65 10.60 -7.68
C GLY A 69 -3.53 11.17 -6.81
N LEU A 70 -3.64 11.06 -5.47
CA LEU A 70 -2.76 11.72 -4.48
C LEU A 70 -2.74 13.25 -4.61
N LYS A 71 -3.81 13.85 -5.14
CA LYS A 71 -3.94 15.29 -5.23
C LYS A 71 -3.93 15.93 -3.83
N ASP A 72 -3.09 16.95 -3.67
CA ASP A 72 -2.92 17.70 -2.42
C ASP A 72 -2.40 16.88 -1.22
N VAL A 73 -1.85 15.68 -1.47
CA VAL A 73 -1.23 14.80 -0.45
C VAL A 73 0.26 15.13 -0.33
N VAL A 74 0.60 16.12 0.48
CA VAL A 74 2.00 16.62 0.63
C VAL A 74 2.45 16.69 2.09
N ALA A 75 2.50 17.88 2.68
CA ALA A 75 3.08 18.13 4.01
C ALA A 75 2.03 18.39 5.09
N GLN A 76 0.75 18.19 4.78
CA GLN A 76 -0.33 18.26 5.76
C GLN A 76 -0.10 17.18 6.84
N PRO A 77 -0.41 17.47 8.12
CA PRO A 77 -0.30 16.48 9.18
C PRO A 77 -1.28 15.33 8.92
N SER A 78 -0.85 14.08 9.08
CA SER A 78 -1.68 12.95 8.69
C SER A 78 -2.82 12.67 9.66
N VAL A 79 -3.88 12.04 9.14
CA VAL A 79 -5.05 11.59 9.93
C VAL A 79 -4.66 10.67 11.10
N GLY A 80 -3.55 9.94 10.97
CA GLY A 80 -3.05 9.04 12.02
C GLY A 80 -2.13 9.71 13.03
N SER A 81 -1.46 10.82 12.67
CA SER A 81 -0.58 11.54 13.60
C SER A 81 -0.20 12.92 13.09
N SER A 82 -0.32 13.93 13.96
CA SER A 82 0.10 15.30 13.66
C SER A 82 1.62 15.49 13.46
N LYS A 83 2.42 14.47 13.77
CA LYS A 83 3.90 14.50 13.63
C LYS A 83 4.40 13.92 12.30
N ILE A 84 3.52 13.30 11.51
CA ILE A 84 3.88 12.60 10.28
C ILE A 84 3.17 13.31 9.13
N PRO A 85 3.89 13.73 8.07
CA PRO A 85 3.24 14.32 6.91
C PRO A 85 2.48 13.26 6.12
N ASP A 86 1.38 13.66 5.50
CA ASP A 86 0.48 12.79 4.75
C ASP A 86 1.18 11.96 3.68
N ILE A 87 2.13 12.54 2.96
CA ILE A 87 2.89 11.81 1.93
C ILE A 87 3.66 10.62 2.52
N LEU A 88 4.21 10.77 3.72
CA LEU A 88 4.97 9.72 4.39
C LEU A 88 4.04 8.64 4.93
N PHE A 89 2.89 9.05 5.44
CA PHE A 89 1.85 8.16 5.93
C PHE A 89 1.22 7.37 4.78
N CYS A 90 0.95 8.01 3.64
CA CYS A 90 0.52 7.40 2.39
C CYS A 90 1.49 6.31 1.93
N LEU A 91 2.79 6.61 1.92
CA LEU A 91 3.82 5.65 1.51
C LEU A 91 3.89 4.46 2.47
N TYR A 92 3.77 4.69 3.77
CA TYR A 92 3.77 3.61 4.76
C TYR A 92 2.53 2.71 4.64
N GLN A 93 1.34 3.29 4.60
CA GLN A 93 0.08 2.54 4.52
C GLN A 93 -0.11 1.84 3.16
N GLY A 94 0.40 2.42 2.07
CA GLY A 94 0.39 1.78 0.76
C GLY A 94 1.14 0.44 0.75
N MET A 95 2.17 0.27 1.60
CA MET A 95 2.87 -1.02 1.73
C MET A 95 2.00 -2.08 2.43
N PHE A 96 1.13 -1.67 3.37
CA PHE A 96 0.16 -2.57 3.99
C PHE A 96 -0.95 -2.97 3.02
N ALA A 97 -1.40 -2.05 2.17
CA ALA A 97 -2.30 -2.40 1.08
C ALA A 97 -1.65 -3.43 0.15
N ALA A 98 -0.37 -3.24 -0.21
CA ALA A 98 0.33 -4.13 -1.16
C ALA A 98 0.67 -5.53 -0.63
N ILE A 99 0.77 -5.73 0.69
CA ILE A 99 1.01 -7.06 1.29
C ILE A 99 -0.29 -7.86 1.52
N THR A 100 -1.43 -7.18 1.56
CA THR A 100 -2.76 -7.80 1.77
C THR A 100 -3.26 -8.40 0.47
#